data_AF-A0A4C1VH39-F1
#
_entry.id   AF-A0A4C1VH39-F1
#
_cell.length_a   1.000
_cell.length_b   1.000
_cell.length_c   1.000
_cell.angle_alpha   90.00
_cell.angle_beta   90.00
_cell.angle_gamma   90.00
#
_symmetry.space_group_name_H-M   'P 1'
#
loop_
_entity.id
_entity.type
_entity.pdbx_description
1 polymer ?
#
loop_
_entity_poly.entity_id
_entity_poly.type
_entity_poly.pdbx_seq_one_letter_code
_entity_poly.pdbx_strand_id
1 'polypeptide(L)'
;MALKEETEALRTLNDHLKKISVEHDQLQIEHKQAQEIITGNKVELEDLQSMLAAMYKEQRDLRNTVQDLKEPSKDQENHDIKMVNSKGIDVYVSNLKEEEVKSSYDFTRLMISAQRNRQTAATLNNERSSRSHAVTQIKISAINEKRKEKFTSNLNLVDLAGSESGKFSQRMDETKHINRSLSELSKVILSLQTNQAHIPYRNSKLTHLLMPSLGGNSKTLMLVNVNQFDECFSETLNSLRFATKVNSCRTVKAKKNITMVDS
;
A
#
# COMPACT_ATOMS: atom_id res chain seq x y z
N MET A 1 -57.97 35.86 -7.83
CA MET A 1 -56.98 35.00 -8.54
C MET A 1 -55.67 35.03 -7.77
N ALA A 2 -55.07 36.20 -7.56
CA ALA A 2 -53.80 36.40 -6.82
C ALA A 2 -53.71 35.72 -5.44
N LEU A 3 -54.74 35.81 -4.58
CA LEU A 3 -54.68 35.23 -3.22
C LEU A 3 -54.59 33.69 -3.22
N LYS A 4 -55.18 33.02 -4.23
CA LYS A 4 -55.10 31.56 -4.36
C LYS A 4 -53.70 31.13 -4.82
N GLU A 5 -53.11 31.85 -5.76
CA GLU A 5 -51.75 31.60 -6.25
C GLU A 5 -50.70 31.83 -5.15
N GLU A 6 -50.88 32.86 -4.33
CA GLU A 6 -50.03 33.12 -3.17
C GLU A 6 -50.13 32.03 -2.10
N THR A 7 -51.35 31.52 -1.85
CA THR A 7 -51.57 30.40 -0.92
C THR A 7 -50.95 29.10 -1.43
N GLU A 8 -51.03 28.85 -2.73
CA GLU A 8 -50.40 27.69 -3.40
C GLU A 8 -48.87 27.78 -3.30
N ALA A 9 -48.29 28.95 -3.57
CA ALA A 9 -46.84 29.19 -3.49
C ALA A 9 -46.31 29.00 -2.06
N LEU A 10 -47.02 29.50 -1.04
CA LEU A 10 -46.67 29.29 0.37
C LEU A 10 -46.75 27.82 0.76
N ARG A 11 -47.71 27.07 0.22
CA ARG A 11 -47.82 25.63 0.45
C ARG A 11 -46.64 24.88 -0.16
N THR A 12 -46.28 25.17 -1.40
CA THR A 12 -45.11 24.58 -2.08
C THR A 12 -43.82 24.89 -1.33
N LEU A 13 -43.64 26.14 -0.87
CA LEU A 13 -42.47 26.53 -0.08
C LEU A 13 -42.39 25.74 1.24
N ASN A 14 -43.51 25.56 1.93
CA ASN A 14 -43.58 24.80 3.17
C ASN A 14 -43.23 23.31 2.96
N ASP A 15 -43.71 22.71 1.86
CA ASP A 15 -43.40 21.32 1.53
C ASP A 15 -41.92 21.14 1.15
N HIS A 16 -41.31 22.10 0.44
CA HIS A 16 -39.87 22.12 0.19
C HIS A 16 -39.06 22.28 1.48
N LEU A 17 -39.45 23.18 2.38
CA LEU A 17 -38.77 23.37 3.68
C LEU A 17 -38.82 22.10 4.54
N LYS A 18 -39.96 21.39 4.57
CA LYS A 18 -40.07 20.10 5.26
C LYS A 18 -39.15 19.05 4.64
N LYS A 19 -39.06 18.99 3.31
CA LYS A 19 -38.16 18.05 2.63
C LYS A 19 -36.69 18.34 2.95
N ILE A 20 -36.28 19.60 2.91
CA ILE A 20 -34.92 20.04 3.29
C ILE A 20 -34.63 19.69 4.75
N SER A 21 -35.60 19.87 5.66
CA SER A 21 -35.43 19.49 7.08
C SER A 21 -35.19 18.00 7.25
N VAL A 22 -35.95 17.15 6.55
CA VAL A 22 -35.77 15.69 6.61
C VAL A 22 -34.43 15.25 6.04
N GLU A 23 -34.02 15.84 4.90
CA GLU A 23 -32.69 15.57 4.30
C GLU A 23 -31.56 16.05 5.22
N HIS A 24 -31.72 17.20 5.88
CA HIS A 24 -30.75 17.69 6.86
C HIS A 24 -30.62 16.72 8.05
N ASP A 25 -31.74 16.25 8.60
CA ASP A 25 -31.73 15.32 9.74
C ASP A 25 -31.09 13.97 9.36
N GLN A 26 -31.36 13.49 8.14
CA GLN A 26 -30.73 12.28 7.61
C GLN A 26 -29.21 12.45 7.46
N LEU A 27 -28.76 13.60 6.92
CA LEU A 27 -27.33 13.92 6.81
C LEU A 27 -26.64 14.03 8.17
N GLN A 28 -27.32 14.55 9.20
CA GLN A 28 -26.80 14.59 10.57
C GLN A 28 -26.60 13.18 11.16
N ILE A 29 -27.52 12.26 10.89
CA ILE A 29 -27.41 10.85 11.31
C ILE A 29 -26.23 10.18 10.59
N GLU A 30 -26.12 10.33 9.28
CA GLU A 30 -25.02 9.78 8.48
C GLU A 30 -23.66 10.36 8.94
N HIS A 31 -23.61 11.66 9.24
CA HIS A 31 -22.40 12.30 9.78
C HIS A 31 -22.00 11.70 11.13
N LYS A 32 -22.97 11.50 12.04
CA LYS A 32 -22.71 10.91 13.36
C LYS A 32 -22.23 9.46 13.25
N GLN A 33 -22.87 8.65 12.39
CA GLN A 33 -22.43 7.27 12.13
C GLN A 33 -21.02 7.22 11.53
N ALA A 34 -20.71 8.13 10.59
CA ALA A 34 -19.37 8.26 10.04
C ALA A 34 -18.34 8.65 11.12
N GLN A 35 -18.68 9.58 12.02
CA GLN A 35 -17.82 9.96 13.15
C GLN A 35 -17.57 8.80 14.12
N GLU A 36 -18.59 7.99 14.42
CA GLU A 36 -18.47 6.80 15.27
C GLU A 36 -17.58 5.73 14.63
N ILE A 37 -17.73 5.49 13.31
CA ILE A 37 -16.84 4.60 12.54
C ILE A 37 -15.40 5.13 12.53
N ILE A 38 -15.21 6.43 12.30
CA ILE A 38 -13.88 7.07 12.31
C ILE A 38 -13.24 6.95 13.69
N THR A 39 -14.01 7.17 14.76
CA THR A 39 -13.52 7.12 16.14
C THR A 39 -13.25 5.68 16.59
N GLY A 40 -14.10 4.72 16.22
CA GLY A 40 -13.90 3.30 16.51
C GLY A 40 -12.67 2.73 15.81
N ASN A 41 -12.42 3.14 14.56
CA ASN A 41 -11.20 2.76 13.83
C ASN A 41 -9.96 3.54 14.30
N LYS A 42 -10.11 4.60 15.11
CA LYS A 42 -9.01 5.48 15.52
C LYS A 42 -7.98 4.78 16.42
N VAL A 43 -8.41 3.85 17.27
CA VAL A 43 -7.52 3.07 18.15
C VAL A 43 -6.68 2.07 17.33
N GLU A 44 -7.29 1.36 16.38
CA GLU A 44 -6.55 0.49 15.44
C GLU A 44 -5.64 1.32 14.52
N LEU A 45 -6.06 2.53 14.14
CA LEU A 45 -5.27 3.50 13.40
C LEU A 45 -4.13 4.07 14.24
N GLU A 46 -4.23 4.19 15.56
CA GLU A 46 -3.17 4.71 16.43
C GLU A 46 -2.03 3.70 16.61
N ASP A 47 -2.35 2.40 16.70
CA ASP A 47 -1.34 1.34 16.69
C ASP A 47 -0.69 1.21 15.30
N LEU A 48 -1.48 1.24 14.23
CA LEU A 48 -0.97 1.30 12.86
C LEU A 48 -0.21 2.60 12.61
N GLN A 49 -0.63 3.74 13.15
CA GLN A 49 0.05 5.03 13.03
C GLN A 49 1.29 5.06 13.89
N SER A 50 1.36 4.38 15.03
CA SER A 50 2.57 4.27 15.85
C SER A 50 3.58 3.34 15.19
N MET A 51 3.10 2.25 14.57
CA MET A 51 3.91 1.32 13.79
C MET A 51 4.38 1.97 12.48
N LEU A 52 3.50 2.68 11.77
CA LEU A 52 3.82 3.50 10.60
C LEU A 52 4.68 4.69 10.99
N ALA A 53 4.48 5.37 12.12
CA ALA A 53 5.32 6.47 12.58
C ALA A 53 6.71 5.96 12.98
N ALA A 54 6.81 4.80 13.63
CA ALA A 54 8.09 4.15 13.88
C ALA A 54 8.80 3.80 12.56
N MET A 55 8.06 3.44 11.51
CA MET A 55 8.63 3.30 10.16
C MET A 55 8.96 4.66 9.50
N TYR A 56 8.09 5.65 9.59
CA TYR A 56 8.19 6.93 8.89
C TYR A 56 9.19 7.89 9.53
N LYS A 57 9.50 7.74 10.83
CA LYS A 57 10.30 8.72 11.56
C LYS A 57 11.74 8.79 11.03
N GLU A 58 12.26 7.77 10.35
CA GLU A 58 13.63 7.77 9.82
C GLU A 58 13.85 6.84 8.59
N GLN A 59 12.96 6.85 7.60
CA GLN A 59 13.11 6.03 6.38
C GLN A 59 13.71 6.78 5.18
N ARG A 60 14.91 6.35 4.74
CA ARG A 60 15.55 6.73 3.46
C ARG A 60 16.38 5.57 2.88
N ASP A 61 16.08 5.19 1.62
CA ASP A 61 16.89 4.46 0.60
C ASP A 61 17.15 2.94 0.53
N LEU A 62 16.74 2.28 -0.57
CA LEU A 62 17.49 1.32 -1.44
C LEU A 62 16.86 0.99 -2.83
N ARG A 63 17.74 0.75 -3.83
CA ARG A 63 17.50 0.57 -5.30
C ARG A 63 16.84 -0.80 -5.65
N ASN A 64 16.49 -1.00 -6.92
CA ASN A 64 16.01 -2.26 -7.58
C ASN A 64 16.96 -3.49 -7.48
N THR A 65 17.50 -3.78 -6.29
CA THR A 65 18.26 -4.98 -5.94
C THR A 65 17.57 -5.61 -4.74
N VAL A 66 17.35 -6.92 -4.75
CA VAL A 66 16.85 -7.60 -3.56
C VAL A 66 18.05 -7.78 -2.65
N GLN A 67 18.10 -7.04 -1.55
CA GLN A 67 19.19 -7.08 -0.58
C GLN A 67 18.61 -7.44 0.78
N ASP A 68 19.24 -8.40 1.48
CA ASP A 68 18.91 -8.65 2.87
C ASP A 68 19.40 -7.48 3.74
N LEU A 69 18.47 -6.81 4.42
CA LEU A 69 18.76 -5.69 5.31
C LEU A 69 19.11 -6.16 6.73
N LYS A 70 19.30 -7.46 6.98
CA LYS A 70 19.67 -7.98 8.31
C LYS A 70 21.18 -8.10 8.51
N GLU A 71 21.95 -8.35 7.46
CA GLU A 71 23.41 -8.51 7.55
C GLU A 71 24.14 -7.78 6.41
N PRO A 72 25.25 -7.08 6.69
CA PRO A 72 26.15 -6.62 5.64
C PRO A 72 26.82 -7.85 5.01
N SER A 73 26.39 -8.20 3.80
CA SER A 73 26.79 -9.42 3.07
C SER A 73 28.31 -9.61 3.04
N LYS A 74 28.82 -10.60 3.77
CA LYS A 74 30.20 -11.11 3.66
C LYS A 74 30.36 -12.18 2.58
N ASP A 75 29.26 -12.80 2.15
CA ASP A 75 29.20 -13.76 1.05
C ASP A 75 28.08 -13.36 0.07
N GLN A 76 28.40 -13.31 -1.23
CA GLN A 76 27.46 -12.97 -2.31
C GLN A 76 26.53 -14.14 -2.64
N GLU A 77 25.63 -14.52 -1.73
CA GLU A 77 24.50 -15.36 -2.14
C GLU A 77 23.47 -14.50 -2.90
N ASN A 78 23.12 -14.90 -4.13
CA ASN A 78 22.13 -14.18 -4.92
C ASN A 78 20.72 -14.33 -4.32
N HIS A 79 20.03 -13.20 -4.13
CA HIS A 79 18.61 -13.16 -3.77
C HIS A 79 17.73 -13.03 -5.02
N ASP A 80 17.00 -14.10 -5.35
CA ASP A 80 16.11 -14.18 -6.51
C ASP A 80 14.66 -14.35 -6.09
N ILE A 81 13.75 -13.70 -6.84
CA ILE A 81 12.31 -13.88 -6.66
C ILE A 81 11.89 -15.17 -7.37
N LYS A 82 11.41 -16.14 -6.60
CA LYS A 82 10.98 -17.46 -7.07
C LYS A 82 9.48 -17.64 -6.84
N MET A 83 8.83 -18.40 -7.72
CA MET A 83 7.43 -18.78 -7.53
C MET A 83 7.33 -19.99 -6.62
N VAL A 84 6.36 -20.00 -5.71
CA VAL A 84 6.11 -21.15 -4.81
C VAL A 84 5.62 -22.36 -5.59
N ASN A 85 4.83 -22.13 -6.65
CA ASN A 85 4.30 -23.15 -7.54
C ASN A 85 4.23 -22.63 -8.98
N SER A 86 4.34 -23.54 -9.96
CA SER A 86 4.36 -23.20 -11.39
C SER A 86 3.03 -22.63 -11.93
N LYS A 87 1.94 -22.77 -11.16
CA LYS A 87 0.59 -22.34 -11.53
C LYS A 87 -0.01 -21.24 -10.64
N GLY A 88 0.66 -20.83 -9.58
CA GLY A 88 0.11 -19.87 -8.62
C GLY A 88 0.71 -18.48 -8.75
N ILE A 89 0.25 -17.60 -7.87
CA ILE A 89 0.58 -16.17 -7.84
C ILE A 89 1.59 -15.89 -6.71
N ASP A 90 1.81 -16.87 -5.83
CA ASP A 90 2.66 -16.75 -4.66
C ASP A 90 4.14 -16.79 -5.01
N VAL A 91 4.89 -15.85 -4.45
CA VAL A 91 6.33 -15.69 -4.66
C VAL A 91 7.07 -15.60 -3.34
N TYR A 92 8.35 -15.95 -3.35
CA TYR A 92 9.28 -15.79 -2.24
C TYR A 92 10.66 -15.35 -2.74
N VAL A 93 11.50 -14.85 -1.84
CA VAL A 93 12.88 -14.47 -2.15
C VAL A 93 13.82 -15.57 -1.65
N SER A 94 14.72 -16.06 -2.50
CA SER A 94 15.72 -17.05 -2.09
C SER A 94 16.76 -16.45 -1.15
N ASN A 95 17.25 -17.29 -0.23
CA ASN A 95 18.33 -16.96 0.70
C ASN A 95 17.98 -15.77 1.62
N LEU A 96 16.70 -15.49 1.82
CA LEU A 96 16.24 -14.46 2.74
C LEU A 96 16.17 -15.04 4.16
N LYS A 97 16.78 -14.37 5.13
CA LYS A 97 16.79 -14.85 6.52
C LYS A 97 15.46 -14.52 7.21
N GLU A 98 14.69 -15.54 7.56
CA GLU A 98 13.51 -15.40 8.43
C GLU A 98 13.95 -15.40 9.91
N GLU A 99 13.36 -14.53 10.73
CA GLU A 99 13.60 -14.49 12.17
C GLU A 99 12.27 -14.47 12.90
N GLU A 100 12.14 -15.31 13.93
CA GLU A 100 10.93 -15.42 14.72
C GLU A 100 10.78 -14.21 15.66
N VAL A 101 9.60 -13.57 15.61
CA VAL A 101 9.26 -12.43 16.47
C VAL A 101 8.44 -12.93 17.65
N LYS A 102 9.01 -12.92 18.86
CA LYS A 102 8.35 -13.45 20.07
C LYS A 102 7.74 -12.36 20.95
N SER A 103 8.13 -11.11 20.73
CA SER A 103 7.70 -9.96 21.53
C SER A 103 7.69 -8.66 20.70
N SER A 104 6.98 -7.64 21.19
CA SER A 104 7.03 -6.29 20.62
C SER A 104 8.44 -5.69 20.65
N TYR A 105 9.26 -6.09 21.64
CA TYR A 105 10.65 -5.71 21.74
C TYR A 105 11.49 -6.33 20.61
N ASP A 106 11.30 -7.62 20.30
CA ASP A 106 11.97 -8.27 19.16
C ASP A 106 11.62 -7.59 17.84
N PHE A 107 10.33 -7.30 17.65
CA PHE A 107 9.85 -6.58 16.48
C PHE A 107 10.54 -5.21 16.34
N THR A 108 10.53 -4.41 17.41
CA THR A 108 11.12 -3.07 17.41
C THR A 108 12.62 -3.13 17.16
N ARG A 109 13.34 -4.06 17.79
CA ARG A 109 14.77 -4.28 17.58
C ARG A 109 15.07 -4.61 16.12
N LEU A 110 14.29 -5.52 15.51
CA LEU A 110 14.47 -5.92 14.12
C LEU A 110 14.20 -4.77 13.15
N MET A 111 13.16 -3.98 13.40
CA MET A 111 12.87 -2.79 12.61
C MET A 111 13.98 -1.75 12.70
N ILE A 112 14.51 -1.47 13.90
CA ILE A 112 15.65 -0.55 14.09
C ILE A 112 16.90 -1.08 13.37
N SER A 113 17.18 -2.39 13.47
CA SER A 113 18.32 -3.02 12.79
C SER A 113 18.19 -2.91 11.27
N ALA A 114 17.02 -3.24 10.72
CA ALA A 114 16.76 -3.11 9.29
C ALA A 114 16.92 -1.66 8.81
N GLN A 115 16.47 -0.69 9.61
CA GLN A 115 16.64 0.73 9.32
C GLN A 115 18.10 1.18 9.36
N ARG A 116 18.89 0.72 10.33
CA ARG A 116 20.34 1.02 10.41
C ARG A 116 21.09 0.44 9.21
N ASN A 117 20.82 -0.81 8.87
CA ASN A 117 21.42 -1.46 7.70
C ASN A 117 21.01 -0.76 6.39
N ARG A 118 19.76 -0.25 6.32
CA ARG A 118 19.31 0.65 5.26
C ARG A 118 20.15 1.93 5.19
N GLN A 119 20.38 2.60 6.33
CA GLN A 119 21.21 3.82 6.41
C GLN A 119 22.70 3.58 6.05
N THR A 120 23.31 2.49 6.51
CA THR A 120 24.72 2.17 6.22
C THR A 120 24.96 1.80 4.74
N ALA A 121 24.00 1.12 4.11
CA ALA A 121 24.05 0.87 2.66
C ALA A 121 23.98 2.18 1.84
N ALA A 122 23.32 3.21 2.37
CA ALA A 122 23.21 4.53 1.73
C ALA A 122 24.49 5.37 1.86
N THR A 123 25.17 5.37 3.02
CA THR A 123 26.41 6.16 3.22
C THR A 123 27.58 5.66 2.39
N LEU A 124 27.64 4.37 2.04
CA LEU A 124 28.63 3.83 1.11
C LEU A 124 28.41 4.27 -0.36
N ASN A 125 27.25 4.85 -0.72
CA ASN A 125 26.84 5.08 -2.12
C ASN A 125 26.16 6.44 -2.44
N ASN A 126 26.36 7.48 -1.62
CA ASN A 126 25.83 8.87 -1.72
C ASN A 126 24.30 9.04 -1.53
N GLU A 127 23.88 10.26 -1.14
CA GLU A 127 22.49 10.71 -0.92
C GLU A 127 21.54 10.31 -2.07
N ARG A 128 20.66 9.32 -1.83
CA ARG A 128 19.84 8.70 -2.89
C ARG A 128 18.37 8.46 -2.48
N SER A 129 17.89 9.33 -1.59
CA SER A 129 16.53 9.56 -0.99
C SER A 129 15.31 8.91 -1.61
N SER A 130 15.14 9.35 -2.85
CA SER A 130 13.86 9.33 -3.51
C SER A 130 13.81 8.23 -4.57
N ARG A 131 14.83 7.36 -4.63
CA ARG A 131 15.20 6.63 -5.84
C ARG A 131 15.13 5.11 -5.68
N SER A 132 14.26 4.67 -4.78
CA SER A 132 14.47 3.44 -4.04
C SER A 132 13.13 2.87 -3.56
N HIS A 133 12.92 1.55 -3.66
CA HIS A 133 11.72 0.90 -3.12
C HIS A 133 12.12 -0.01 -1.96
N ALA A 134 11.40 0.04 -0.84
CA ALA A 134 11.60 -0.86 0.29
C ALA A 134 10.34 -1.72 0.51
N VAL A 135 10.55 -3.01 0.76
CA VAL A 135 9.47 -3.96 1.05
C VAL A 135 9.82 -4.69 2.34
N THR A 136 8.98 -4.51 3.37
CA THR A 136 9.03 -5.26 4.61
C THR A 136 7.89 -6.26 4.62
N GLN A 137 8.22 -7.55 4.71
CA GLN A 137 7.24 -8.62 4.80
C GLN A 137 7.21 -9.17 6.22
N ILE A 138 6.01 -9.18 6.82
CA ILE A 138 5.75 -9.76 8.13
C ILE A 138 4.81 -10.95 7.91
N LYS A 139 5.32 -12.15 8.17
CA LYS A 139 4.55 -13.38 8.10
C LYS A 139 3.88 -13.61 9.45
N ILE A 140 2.56 -13.67 9.43
CA ILE A 140 1.72 -13.85 10.61
C ILE A 140 1.12 -15.26 10.53
N SER A 141 1.33 -16.04 11.57
CA SER A 141 0.66 -17.33 11.72
C SER A 141 -0.03 -17.42 13.08
N ALA A 142 -1.26 -17.92 13.08
CA ALA A 142 -2.04 -18.15 14.29
C ALA A 142 -2.64 -19.55 14.26
N ILE A 143 -2.74 -20.21 15.41
CA ILE A 143 -3.36 -21.52 15.54
C ILE A 143 -4.61 -21.38 16.41
N ASN A 144 -5.75 -21.83 15.89
CA ASN A 144 -6.96 -22.04 16.67
C ASN A 144 -7.00 -23.48 17.14
N GLU A 145 -6.61 -23.71 18.39
CA GLU A 145 -6.51 -25.04 18.98
C GLU A 145 -7.87 -25.77 19.05
N LYS A 146 -8.97 -25.03 19.24
CA LYS A 146 -10.33 -25.60 19.32
C LYS A 146 -10.79 -26.17 17.98
N ARG A 147 -10.44 -25.49 16.89
CA ARG A 147 -10.82 -25.90 15.53
C ARG A 147 -9.73 -26.68 14.80
N LYS A 148 -8.54 -26.79 15.40
CA LYS A 148 -7.33 -27.35 14.77
C LYS A 148 -7.01 -26.67 13.42
N GLU A 149 -7.24 -25.36 13.36
CA GLU A 149 -7.02 -24.54 12.18
C GLU A 149 -5.75 -23.69 12.36
N LYS A 150 -4.86 -23.70 11.38
CA LYS A 150 -3.74 -22.76 11.27
C LYS A 150 -4.06 -21.72 10.22
N PHE A 151 -3.99 -20.45 10.63
CA PHE A 151 -4.11 -19.29 9.77
C PHE A 151 -2.72 -18.80 9.41
N THR A 152 -2.49 -18.48 8.13
CA THR A 152 -1.25 -17.86 7.67
C THR A 152 -1.57 -16.65 6.79
N SER A 153 -0.91 -15.52 7.04
CA SER A 153 -1.05 -14.31 6.23
C SER A 153 0.28 -13.56 6.14
N ASN A 154 0.45 -12.77 5.09
CA ASN A 154 1.58 -11.86 4.95
C ASN A 154 1.07 -10.42 5.00
N LEU A 155 1.64 -9.63 5.90
CA LEU A 155 1.54 -8.18 5.87
C LEU A 155 2.75 -7.64 5.13
N ASN A 156 2.50 -7.02 3.97
CA ASN A 156 3.54 -6.40 3.16
C ASN A 156 3.45 -4.88 3.32
N LEU A 157 4.51 -4.26 3.83
CA LEU A 157 4.65 -2.82 3.95
C LEU A 157 5.62 -2.36 2.87
N VAL A 158 5.11 -1.55 1.94
CA VAL A 158 5.81 -1.17 0.71
C VAL A 158 5.98 0.35 0.70
N ASP A 159 7.23 0.79 0.77
CA ASP A 159 7.64 2.18 0.61
C ASP A 159 8.17 2.35 -0.81
N LEU A 160 7.44 3.11 -1.63
CA LEU A 160 7.79 3.31 -3.03
C LEU A 160 8.69 4.52 -3.21
N ALA A 161 9.62 4.42 -4.17
CA ALA A 161 10.42 5.54 -4.62
C ALA A 161 9.55 6.73 -5.06
N GLY A 162 10.12 7.92 -5.00
CA GLY A 162 9.52 9.12 -5.55
C GLY A 162 9.22 8.96 -7.04
N SER A 163 8.08 9.51 -7.46
CA SER A 163 7.59 9.43 -8.84
C SER A 163 8.11 10.53 -9.75
N GLU A 164 9.03 11.38 -9.27
CA GLU A 164 9.43 12.60 -9.96
C GLU A 164 10.10 12.34 -11.33
N SER A 165 9.73 13.18 -12.30
CA SER A 165 10.32 13.19 -13.62
C SER A 165 11.68 13.88 -13.56
N GLY A 166 12.77 13.17 -13.88
CA GLY A 166 14.16 13.68 -13.83
C GLY A 166 14.52 14.76 -14.87
N LYS A 167 13.62 15.72 -15.14
CA LYS A 167 13.82 16.77 -16.15
C LYS A 167 15.00 17.71 -15.84
N PHE A 168 15.47 17.75 -14.59
CA PHE A 168 16.57 18.62 -14.16
C PHE A 168 17.79 17.86 -13.59
N SER A 169 17.81 16.52 -13.62
CA SER A 169 18.92 15.77 -13.02
C SER A 169 20.01 15.45 -14.04
N GLN A 170 21.27 15.75 -13.68
CA GLN A 170 22.50 15.39 -14.44
C GLN A 170 22.70 13.86 -14.61
N ARG A 171 21.73 13.04 -14.20
CA ARG A 171 21.77 11.56 -14.13
C ARG A 171 20.49 10.95 -14.71
N MET A 172 20.17 11.30 -15.96
CA MET A 172 18.96 10.85 -16.65
C MET A 172 18.81 9.33 -16.68
N ASP A 173 19.90 8.57 -16.87
CA ASP A 173 19.84 7.10 -16.97
C ASP A 173 19.45 6.42 -15.66
N GLU A 174 19.78 7.04 -14.53
CA GLU A 174 19.40 6.55 -13.23
C GLU A 174 17.90 6.77 -12.95
N THR A 175 17.39 7.97 -13.24
CA THR A 175 15.97 8.30 -13.10
C THR A 175 15.10 7.42 -14.00
N LYS A 176 15.58 7.02 -15.18
CA LYS A 176 14.90 6.06 -16.06
C LYS A 176 14.66 4.70 -15.37
N HIS A 177 15.60 4.18 -14.59
CA HIS A 177 15.46 2.86 -13.96
C HIS A 177 14.44 2.82 -12.81
N ILE A 178 14.29 3.92 -12.07
CA ILE A 178 13.33 4.04 -10.97
C ILE A 178 11.92 4.22 -11.52
N ASN A 179 11.79 5.14 -12.48
CA ASN A 179 10.54 5.37 -13.16
C ASN A 179 10.11 4.15 -13.98
N ARG A 180 11.06 3.28 -14.38
CA ARG A 180 10.72 1.98 -14.97
C ARG A 180 9.92 1.11 -14.01
N SER A 181 10.32 0.91 -12.75
CA SER A 181 9.54 0.03 -11.85
C SER A 181 8.15 0.59 -11.53
N LEU A 182 8.02 1.91 -11.35
CA LEU A 182 6.70 2.57 -11.19
C LEU A 182 5.85 2.54 -12.47
N SER A 183 6.48 2.66 -13.65
CA SER A 183 5.80 2.53 -14.94
C SER A 183 5.32 1.10 -15.18
N GLU A 184 6.14 0.09 -14.88
CA GLU A 184 5.73 -1.31 -14.97
C GLU A 184 4.61 -1.63 -13.96
N LEU A 185 4.67 -1.06 -12.75
CA LEU A 185 3.57 -1.15 -11.78
C LEU A 185 2.26 -0.58 -12.35
N SER A 186 2.34 0.58 -13.02
CA SER A 186 1.19 1.19 -13.70
C SER A 186 0.65 0.33 -14.83
N LYS A 187 1.52 -0.33 -15.61
CA LYS A 187 1.11 -1.25 -16.67
C LYS A 187 0.42 -2.50 -16.10
N VAL A 188 0.92 -3.06 -15.01
CA VAL A 188 0.30 -4.20 -14.31
C VAL A 188 -1.12 -3.84 -13.86
N ILE A 189 -1.30 -2.69 -13.19
CA ILE A 189 -2.61 -2.23 -12.72
C ILE A 189 -3.57 -2.01 -13.90
N LEU A 190 -3.12 -1.40 -14.98
CA LEU A 190 -3.94 -1.20 -16.17
C LEU A 190 -4.34 -2.53 -16.82
N SER A 191 -3.40 -3.48 -16.90
CA SER A 191 -3.65 -4.82 -17.47
C SER A 191 -4.68 -5.59 -16.63
N LEU A 192 -4.62 -5.45 -15.31
CA LEU A 192 -5.61 -6.00 -14.37
C LEU A 192 -6.98 -5.33 -14.55
N GLN A 193 -7.02 -4.01 -14.61
CA GLN A 193 -8.27 -3.26 -14.81
C GLN A 193 -8.98 -3.63 -16.11
N THR A 194 -8.20 -3.90 -17.17
CA THR A 194 -8.72 -4.26 -18.50
C THR A 194 -8.89 -5.78 -18.71
N ASN A 195 -8.67 -6.60 -17.67
CA ASN A 195 -8.75 -8.06 -17.71
C ASN A 195 -7.93 -8.68 -18.84
N GLN A 196 -6.71 -8.19 -19.08
CA GLN A 196 -5.83 -8.76 -20.08
C GLN A 196 -5.43 -10.20 -19.72
N ALA A 197 -5.31 -11.06 -20.74
CA ALA A 197 -4.93 -12.46 -20.55
C ALA A 197 -3.50 -12.61 -19.98
N HIS A 198 -2.58 -11.71 -20.34
CA HIS A 198 -1.21 -11.68 -19.85
C HIS A 198 -0.97 -10.42 -19.03
N ILE A 199 -0.61 -10.59 -17.75
CA ILE A 199 -0.25 -9.48 -16.86
C ILE A 199 1.29 -9.44 -16.70
N PRO A 200 1.96 -8.31 -16.99
CA PRO A 200 3.41 -8.24 -17.11
C PRO A 200 4.15 -8.13 -15.75
N TYR A 201 3.84 -8.96 -14.76
CA TYR A 201 4.47 -8.91 -13.43
C TYR A 201 6.00 -9.04 -13.48
N ARG A 202 6.54 -9.79 -14.44
CA ARG A 202 7.98 -10.07 -14.54
C ARG A 202 8.82 -8.93 -15.12
N ASN A 203 8.19 -7.85 -15.62
CA ASN A 203 8.91 -6.74 -16.25
C ASN A 203 9.75 -5.91 -15.26
N SER A 204 9.46 -6.01 -13.96
CA SER A 204 10.27 -5.43 -12.88
C SER A 204 10.29 -6.35 -11.65
N LYS A 205 11.36 -6.28 -10.86
CA LYS A 205 11.46 -7.03 -9.59
C LYS A 205 10.35 -6.63 -8.61
N LEU A 206 10.00 -5.34 -8.56
CA LEU A 206 8.93 -4.82 -7.71
C LEU A 206 7.57 -5.46 -8.06
N THR A 207 7.18 -5.41 -9.34
CA THR A 207 5.90 -6.00 -9.79
C THR A 207 5.88 -7.52 -9.63
N HIS A 208 7.02 -8.19 -9.75
CA HIS A 208 7.11 -9.64 -9.54
C HIS A 208 6.94 -9.99 -8.07
N LEU A 209 7.57 -9.23 -7.17
CA LEU A 209 7.44 -9.40 -5.71
C LEU A 209 6.01 -9.09 -5.23
N LEU A 210 5.36 -8.08 -5.81
CA LEU A 210 4.01 -7.66 -5.45
C LEU A 210 2.90 -8.42 -6.16
N MET A 211 3.24 -9.42 -6.99
CA MET A 211 2.28 -10.24 -7.72
C MET A 211 1.17 -10.84 -6.80
N PRO A 212 1.44 -11.32 -5.57
CA PRO A 212 0.37 -11.78 -4.67
C PRO A 212 -0.55 -10.66 -4.18
N SER A 213 -0.02 -9.44 -4.03
CA SER A 213 -0.78 -8.27 -3.57
C SER A 213 -1.64 -7.66 -4.68
N LEU A 214 -1.12 -7.64 -5.92
CA LEU A 214 -1.76 -7.02 -7.07
C LEU A 214 -2.49 -8.08 -7.89
N GLY A 215 -3.79 -8.27 -7.64
CA GLY A 215 -4.63 -9.23 -8.37
C GLY A 215 -4.63 -10.65 -7.80
N GLY A 216 -3.82 -10.94 -6.78
CA GLY A 216 -3.85 -12.19 -6.02
C GLY A 216 -4.83 -12.20 -4.84
N ASN A 217 -4.66 -13.16 -3.94
CA ASN A 217 -5.44 -13.28 -2.71
C ASN A 217 -4.94 -12.32 -1.63
N SER A 218 -5.23 -11.03 -1.76
CA SER A 218 -4.75 -10.00 -0.84
C SER A 218 -5.74 -8.85 -0.67
N LYS A 219 -5.70 -8.21 0.50
CA LYS A 219 -6.27 -6.88 0.70
C LYS A 219 -5.14 -5.87 0.54
N THR A 220 -5.28 -4.93 -0.37
CA THR A 220 -4.23 -3.93 -0.65
C THR A 220 -4.79 -2.53 -0.44
N LEU A 221 -4.08 -1.74 0.34
CA LEU A 221 -4.32 -0.31 0.56
C LEU A 221 -3.15 0.44 -0.08
N MET A 222 -3.47 1.46 -0.88
CA MET A 222 -2.48 2.38 -1.42
C MET A 222 -2.65 3.74 -0.77
N LEU A 223 -1.56 4.28 -0.22
CA LEU A 223 -1.48 5.66 0.25
C LEU A 223 -0.78 6.49 -0.82
N VAL A 224 -1.36 7.65 -1.14
CA VAL A 224 -0.84 8.55 -2.17
C VAL A 224 -0.49 9.87 -1.52
N ASN A 225 0.80 10.16 -1.41
CA ASN A 225 1.30 11.41 -0.88
C ASN A 225 1.52 12.40 -2.03
N VAL A 226 0.97 13.61 -1.89
CA VAL A 226 1.08 14.68 -2.88
C VAL A 226 1.65 15.93 -2.23
N ASN A 227 2.28 16.77 -3.04
CA ASN A 227 2.79 18.05 -2.59
C ASN A 227 1.78 19.16 -2.91
N GLN A 228 1.57 20.07 -1.96
CA GLN A 228 0.64 21.20 -2.05
C GLN A 228 1.23 22.42 -2.80
N PHE A 229 2.53 22.44 -3.07
CA PHE A 229 3.18 23.57 -3.73
C PHE A 229 2.98 23.57 -5.25
N ASP A 230 2.80 24.76 -5.82
CA ASP A 230 2.49 24.97 -7.23
C ASP A 230 3.58 24.44 -8.17
N GLU A 231 4.84 24.52 -7.76
CA GLU A 231 5.98 24.02 -8.54
C GLU A 231 5.89 22.49 -8.74
N CYS A 232 5.16 21.80 -7.87
CA CYS A 232 4.95 20.35 -7.92
C CYS A 232 3.64 19.94 -8.61
N PHE A 233 2.85 20.88 -9.13
CA PHE A 233 1.51 20.62 -9.68
C PHE A 233 1.47 19.46 -10.69
N SER A 234 2.43 19.42 -11.62
CA SER A 234 2.48 18.37 -12.64
C SER A 234 2.67 16.97 -12.03
N GLU A 235 3.49 16.84 -10.99
CA GLU A 235 3.75 15.55 -10.34
C GLU A 235 2.57 15.14 -9.45
N THR A 236 1.98 16.10 -8.72
CA THR A 236 0.74 15.89 -7.96
C THR A 236 -0.39 15.38 -8.87
N LEU A 237 -0.58 16.00 -10.04
CA LEU A 237 -1.59 15.56 -11.02
C LEU A 237 -1.32 14.14 -11.54
N ASN A 238 -0.06 13.79 -11.79
CA ASN A 238 0.32 12.44 -12.22
C ASN A 238 -0.01 11.40 -11.14
N SER A 239 0.35 11.67 -9.89
CA SER A 239 0.07 10.80 -8.74
C SER A 239 -1.42 10.58 -8.53
N LEU A 240 -2.24 11.63 -8.62
CA LEU A 240 -3.70 11.53 -8.47
C LEU A 240 -4.36 10.75 -9.63
N ARG A 241 -3.87 10.94 -10.86
CA ARG A 241 -4.32 10.14 -12.02
C ARG A 241 -3.97 8.66 -11.84
N PHE A 242 -2.78 8.36 -11.32
CA PHE A 242 -2.39 7.00 -11.01
C PHE A 242 -3.28 6.39 -9.92
N ALA A 243 -3.52 7.13 -8.83
CA ALA A 243 -4.44 6.74 -7.74
C ALA A 243 -5.84 6.37 -8.27
N THR A 244 -6.37 7.18 -9.17
CA THR A 244 -7.69 6.96 -9.80
C THR A 244 -7.73 5.64 -10.57
N LYS A 245 -6.65 5.31 -11.30
CA LYS A 245 -6.53 4.02 -12.02
C LYS A 245 -6.45 2.85 -11.04
N VAL A 246 -5.65 2.98 -9.98
CA VAL A 246 -5.54 1.94 -8.93
C VAL A 246 -6.90 1.67 -8.29
N ASN A 247 -7.64 2.72 -7.92
CA ASN A 247 -8.96 2.60 -7.31
C ASN A 247 -10.00 1.94 -8.23
N SER A 248 -9.82 2.07 -9.55
CA SER A 248 -10.69 1.45 -10.56
C SER A 248 -10.35 -0.03 -10.82
N CYS A 249 -9.22 -0.51 -10.30
CA CYS A 249 -8.78 -1.88 -10.49
C CYS A 249 -9.55 -2.82 -9.56
N ARG A 250 -10.29 -3.77 -10.13
CA ARG A 250 -11.01 -4.79 -9.35
C ARG A 250 -10.05 -5.88 -8.88
N THR A 251 -9.84 -5.98 -7.57
CA THR A 251 -9.08 -7.08 -6.98
C THR A 251 -10.02 -8.24 -6.61
N VAL A 252 -9.47 -9.45 -6.55
CA VAL A 252 -10.23 -10.63 -6.12
C VAL A 252 -10.60 -10.48 -4.66
N LYS A 253 -11.81 -10.92 -4.27
CA LYS A 253 -12.21 -10.93 -2.87
C LYS A 253 -11.25 -11.82 -2.07
N ALA A 254 -10.51 -11.19 -1.16
CA ALA A 254 -9.56 -11.88 -0.30
C ALA A 254 -10.22 -12.98 0.54
N LYS A 255 -9.59 -14.15 0.60
CA LYS A 255 -9.96 -15.34 1.35
C LYS A 255 -8.92 -15.63 2.42
N LYS A 256 -9.35 -16.19 3.55
CA LYS A 256 -8.44 -16.64 4.61
C LYS A 256 -7.66 -17.86 4.12
N ASN A 257 -6.35 -17.88 4.31
CA ASN A 257 -5.54 -19.08 4.08
C ASN A 257 -5.55 -19.92 5.36
N ILE A 258 -6.30 -21.02 5.33
CA ILE A 258 -6.49 -21.93 6.47
C ILE A 258 -5.95 -23.30 6.07
N THR A 259 -5.13 -23.89 6.93
CA THR A 259 -4.69 -25.28 6.84
C THR A 259 -5.05 -26.01 8.12
N MET A 260 -5.39 -27.30 8.04
CA MET A 260 -5.60 -28.10 9.25
C MET A 260 -4.25 -28.39 9.92
N VAL A 261 -4.24 -28.43 11.24
CA VAL A 261 -3.07 -28.86 12.02
C VAL A 261 -3.18 -30.37 12.21
N ASP A 262 -2.23 -31.12 11.65
CA ASP A 262 -2.15 -32.56 11.86
C ASP A 262 -1.86 -32.87 13.34
N SER A 263 -2.43 -33.96 13.83
CA SER A 263 -2.43 -34.36 15.26
C SER A 263 -1.14 -35.04 15.67
#